data_AF-A0A7C7E6H4-F1
#
_entry.id   AF-A0A7C7E6H4-F1
#
_cell.length_a   1.000
_cell.length_b   1.000
_cell.length_c   1.000
_cell.angle_alpha   90.00
_cell.angle_beta   90.00
_cell.angle_gamma   90.00
#
_symmetry.space_group_name_H-M   'P 1'
#
loop_
_entity.id
_entity.type
_entity.pdbx_description
1 polymer ?
#
loop_
_entity_poly.entity_id
_entity_poly.type
_entity_poly.pdbx_seq_one_letter_code
_entity_poly.pdbx_strand_id
1 'polypeptide(L)'
;MKVVIAMNAFKGNLTSSQACSLVASGFSRGFPEGEISLKPLADGGDGTIDVLVQALGGKVESVEVTGPWGERTMAQVGILEDGTAVIESAQCCGLALLTGKNPDPFSATSRGVGEAMRMAADRGAKRIIVGIGGTATNDGGIGMAQGAGAKVLDASGQDVCPGICGLNQVSRVELGDIPEIFSDVEIIGISDVKNVLVGEEGATYTYGPQKGLKPQELAGVDRAMDRYGRILGRDLGSDPRYVPMGGAGGGLGAALWSFFQACLLDGATFVMEQTGFFSDAEGADLIITGEGKLDAQTAKGKAPYAVGKAGFRRGIPVVVLGGSIDDSILPQYPPEFSAVFASILSPCDVETAMSKSEVSLPFVAEQIGRFWRTAALSKPHGTEFSAGGVVIRTFQERLQVLLIKDRFGFYALPKGHIDPGETSEEAALREVREETGLSCKIVSSGISHRYRFFSDDGKPLEKIVTYYLMEPVSGTIKPQPGEVKEILWVDETHIQNLNVYPSLIYLIEEALEIYKNE
;
A
#
# COMPACT_ATOMS: atom_id res chain seq x y z
N MET A 1 -4.05 -17.75 -0.34
CA MET A 1 -2.79 -17.03 -0.62
C MET A 1 -2.86 -15.67 0.04
N LYS A 2 -1.84 -15.30 0.81
CA LYS A 2 -1.82 -14.11 1.65
C LYS A 2 -1.17 -12.94 0.92
N VAL A 3 -1.86 -11.81 0.87
CA VAL A 3 -1.43 -10.58 0.20
C VAL A 3 -1.43 -9.42 1.20
N VAL A 4 -0.31 -8.73 1.34
CA VAL A 4 -0.20 -7.54 2.18
C VAL A 4 -0.25 -6.30 1.29
N ILE A 5 -1.21 -5.42 1.54
CA ILE A 5 -1.34 -4.15 0.84
C ILE A 5 -0.91 -3.04 1.79
N ALA A 6 0.26 -2.46 1.53
CA ALA A 6 0.91 -1.48 2.37
C ALA A 6 1.18 -0.17 1.62
N MET A 7 0.18 0.70 1.57
CA MET A 7 0.20 1.93 0.76
C MET A 7 0.58 3.16 1.59
N ASN A 8 1.40 4.04 1.02
CA ASN A 8 1.57 5.41 1.51
C ASN A 8 0.48 6.33 0.91
N ALA A 9 0.36 7.53 1.45
CA ALA A 9 -0.57 8.52 0.95
C ALA A 9 -0.24 8.96 -0.48
N PHE A 10 -1.27 9.21 -1.27
CA PHE A 10 -1.14 9.89 -2.55
C PHE A 10 -1.30 11.39 -2.25
N LYS A 11 -0.17 12.03 -1.92
CA LYS A 11 -0.12 13.40 -1.38
C LYS A 11 -1.07 14.37 -2.10
N GLY A 12 -1.91 15.05 -1.33
CA GLY A 12 -2.91 16.00 -1.82
C GLY A 12 -4.17 15.38 -2.44
N ASN A 13 -4.33 14.04 -2.39
CA ASN A 13 -5.42 13.34 -3.06
C ASN A 13 -6.06 12.24 -2.18
N LEU A 14 -5.31 11.18 -1.86
CA LEU A 14 -5.80 10.05 -1.07
C LEU A 14 -4.94 9.85 0.17
N THR A 15 -5.59 9.63 1.31
CA THR A 15 -4.92 9.12 2.52
C THR A 15 -4.39 7.70 2.29
N SER A 16 -3.44 7.27 3.12
CA SER A 16 -2.88 5.91 3.07
C SER A 16 -3.97 4.84 3.22
N SER A 17 -4.96 5.08 4.07
CA SER A 17 -6.07 4.15 4.32
C SER A 17 -7.05 4.08 3.15
N GLN A 18 -7.34 5.21 2.49
CA GLN A 18 -8.11 5.22 1.25
C GLN A 18 -7.38 4.48 0.12
N ALA A 19 -6.08 4.74 -0.04
CA ALA A 19 -5.26 4.05 -1.04
C ALA A 19 -5.23 2.52 -0.82
N CYS A 20 -5.00 2.06 0.42
CA CYS A 20 -5.09 0.64 0.78
C CYS A 20 -6.46 0.05 0.41
N SER A 21 -7.55 0.73 0.77
CA SER A 21 -8.91 0.23 0.54
C SER A 21 -9.26 0.13 -0.96
N LEU A 22 -8.85 1.13 -1.76
CA LEU A 22 -9.05 1.12 -3.20
C LEU A 22 -8.26 0.00 -3.88
N VAL A 23 -6.97 -0.14 -3.54
CA VAL A 23 -6.12 -1.21 -4.08
C VAL A 23 -6.67 -2.58 -3.70
N ALA A 24 -7.10 -2.76 -2.46
CA ALA A 24 -7.72 -4.01 -1.99
C ALA A 24 -8.99 -4.36 -2.76
N SER A 25 -9.91 -3.39 -2.90
CA SER A 25 -11.15 -3.56 -3.66
C SER A 25 -10.88 -3.96 -5.11
N GLY A 26 -9.91 -3.30 -5.77
CA GLY A 26 -9.47 -3.65 -7.11
C GLY A 26 -8.90 -5.06 -7.19
N PHE A 27 -7.91 -5.34 -6.35
CA PHE A 27 -7.21 -6.61 -6.32
C PHE A 27 -8.16 -7.79 -6.07
N SER A 28 -9.10 -7.66 -5.12
CA SER A 28 -10.11 -8.69 -4.83
C SER A 28 -11.07 -8.97 -6.00
N ARG A 29 -11.38 -7.98 -6.86
CA ARG A 29 -12.16 -8.27 -8.08
C ARG A 29 -11.37 -9.10 -9.09
N GLY A 30 -10.05 -8.93 -9.13
CA GLY A 30 -9.16 -9.68 -10.02
C GLY A 30 -8.74 -11.04 -9.47
N PHE A 31 -8.65 -11.15 -8.15
CA PHE A 31 -8.25 -12.35 -7.42
C PHE A 31 -9.07 -12.51 -6.12
N PRO A 32 -10.33 -12.96 -6.23
CA PRO A 32 -11.24 -13.08 -5.07
C PRO A 32 -10.81 -14.15 -4.06
N GLU A 33 -9.94 -15.08 -4.45
CA GLU A 33 -9.44 -16.16 -3.58
C GLU A 33 -8.25 -15.73 -2.70
N GLY A 34 -7.79 -14.47 -2.81
CA GLY A 34 -6.69 -13.92 -2.02
C GLY A 34 -7.13 -13.42 -0.64
N GLU A 35 -6.37 -13.76 0.40
CA GLU A 35 -6.51 -13.22 1.75
C GLU A 35 -5.72 -11.91 1.86
N ILE A 36 -6.40 -10.80 2.13
CA ILE A 36 -5.78 -9.47 2.11
C ILE A 36 -5.62 -8.93 3.54
N SER A 37 -4.41 -8.46 3.85
CA SER A 37 -4.15 -7.59 5.02
C SER A 37 -3.80 -6.17 4.57
N LEU A 38 -4.41 -5.17 5.21
CA LEU A 38 -4.17 -3.75 4.92
C LEU A 38 -3.23 -3.14 5.95
N LYS A 39 -2.20 -2.44 5.47
CA LYS A 39 -1.19 -1.76 6.28
C LYS A 39 -0.97 -0.33 5.78
N PRO A 40 -1.86 0.63 6.10
CA PRO A 40 -1.60 2.03 5.82
C PRO A 40 -0.23 2.44 6.35
N LEU A 41 0.56 3.15 5.55
CA LEU A 41 1.91 3.59 5.90
C LEU A 41 2.00 5.11 5.95
N ALA A 42 3.04 5.59 6.62
CA ALA A 42 3.50 6.97 6.58
C ALA A 42 5.04 6.99 6.64
N ASP A 43 5.65 8.08 6.23
CA ASP A 43 7.11 8.27 6.17
C ASP A 43 7.64 9.20 7.27
N GLY A 44 6.80 9.55 8.25
CA GLY A 44 7.11 10.54 9.29
C GLY A 44 6.69 11.97 8.91
N GLY A 45 6.13 12.17 7.72
CA GLY A 45 5.49 13.40 7.29
C GLY A 45 3.99 13.46 7.62
N ASP A 46 3.26 14.21 6.79
CA ASP A 46 1.81 14.41 6.86
C ASP A 46 1.04 13.08 6.79
N GLY A 47 0.09 12.88 7.72
CA GLY A 47 -0.74 11.68 7.82
C GLY A 47 -0.18 10.56 8.72
N THR A 48 0.95 10.78 9.37
CA THR A 48 1.52 9.87 10.39
C THR A 48 0.59 9.74 11.60
N ILE A 49 0.00 10.83 12.07
CA ILE A 49 -0.97 10.85 13.18
C ILE A 49 -2.13 9.90 12.88
N ASP A 50 -2.75 10.08 11.70
CA ASP A 50 -3.91 9.27 11.31
C ASP A 50 -3.55 7.78 11.21
N VAL A 51 -2.40 7.46 10.61
CA VAL A 51 -1.94 6.07 10.46
C VAL A 51 -1.68 5.42 11.82
N LEU A 52 -0.98 6.10 12.74
CA LEU A 52 -0.66 5.54 14.05
C LEU A 52 -1.90 5.45 14.94
N VAL A 53 -2.76 6.47 14.95
CA VAL A 53 -4.03 6.44 15.72
C VAL A 53 -4.94 5.32 15.21
N GLN A 54 -5.04 5.13 13.89
CA GLN A 54 -5.83 4.04 13.32
C GLN A 54 -5.25 2.66 13.65
N ALA A 55 -3.93 2.51 13.63
CA ALA A 55 -3.27 1.22 13.83
C ALA A 55 -3.22 0.79 15.30
N LEU A 56 -2.99 1.74 16.22
CA LEU A 56 -2.75 1.48 17.64
C LEU A 56 -3.93 1.84 18.53
N GLY A 57 -5.00 2.42 17.95
CA GLY A 57 -6.11 2.99 18.71
C GLY A 57 -5.72 4.33 19.34
N GLY A 58 -6.72 5.16 19.60
CA GLY A 58 -6.53 6.48 20.19
C GLY A 58 -7.49 7.51 19.63
N LYS A 59 -7.13 8.79 19.81
CA LYS A 59 -7.91 9.93 19.32
C LYS A 59 -7.00 11.03 18.83
N VAL A 60 -7.52 11.82 17.90
CA VAL A 60 -6.88 13.07 17.46
C VAL A 60 -7.50 14.23 18.22
N GLU A 61 -6.66 15.09 18.79
CA GLU A 61 -7.04 16.31 19.47
C GLU A 61 -6.53 17.54 18.72
N SER A 62 -7.29 18.63 18.73
CA SER A 62 -6.83 19.92 18.21
C SER A 62 -6.32 20.79 19.34
N VAL A 63 -5.14 21.35 19.15
CA VAL A 63 -4.47 22.22 20.13
C VAL A 63 -4.03 23.52 19.46
N GLU A 64 -4.19 24.64 20.17
CA GLU A 64 -3.74 25.93 19.68
C GLU A 64 -2.25 26.11 19.99
N VAL A 65 -1.45 26.37 18.95
CA VAL A 65 -0.01 26.54 19.03
C VAL A 65 0.45 27.75 18.23
N THR A 66 1.69 28.19 18.46
CA THR A 66 2.36 29.22 17.66
C THR A 66 2.70 28.65 16.28
N GLY A 67 2.09 29.21 15.24
CA GLY A 67 2.37 28.91 13.85
C GLY A 67 3.73 29.43 13.38
N PRO A 68 4.13 29.11 12.14
CA PRO A 68 5.48 29.41 11.65
C PRO A 68 5.80 30.90 11.66
N TRP A 69 4.85 31.80 11.43
CA TRP A 69 5.08 33.25 11.45
C TRP A 69 4.54 33.96 12.69
N GLY A 70 4.40 33.23 13.80
CA GLY A 70 4.05 33.79 15.12
C GLY A 70 2.55 33.88 15.42
N GLU A 71 1.69 33.86 14.41
CA GLU A 71 0.23 33.78 14.59
C GLU A 71 -0.19 32.44 15.18
N ARG A 72 -1.32 32.41 15.91
CA ARG A 72 -1.87 31.15 16.44
C ARG A 72 -2.46 30.28 15.33
N THR A 73 -2.22 28.97 15.41
CA THR A 73 -2.79 27.96 14.52
C THR A 73 -3.30 26.78 15.32
N MET A 74 -4.31 26.09 14.78
CA MET A 74 -4.76 24.81 15.33
C MET A 74 -3.91 23.69 14.72
N ALA A 75 -3.17 22.98 15.57
CA ALA A 75 -2.43 21.78 15.20
C ALA A 75 -3.18 20.54 15.71
N GLN A 76 -3.08 19.44 14.97
CA GLN A 76 -3.58 18.15 15.41
C GLN A 76 -2.48 17.37 16.15
N VAL A 77 -2.87 16.68 17.22
CA VAL A 77 -2.01 15.78 18.01
C VAL A 77 -2.74 14.46 18.22
N GLY A 78 -2.10 13.35 17.88
CA GLY A 78 -2.61 12.02 18.17
C GLY A 78 -2.30 11.64 19.63
N ILE A 79 -3.28 11.11 20.34
CA ILE A 79 -3.11 10.54 21.69
C ILE A 79 -3.53 9.07 21.61
N LEU A 80 -2.54 8.18 21.71
CA LEU A 80 -2.74 6.74 21.64
C LEU A 80 -3.26 6.18 22.98
N GLU A 81 -3.83 4.97 22.95
CA GLU A 81 -4.40 4.33 24.14
C GLU A 81 -3.39 4.09 25.27
N ASP A 82 -2.11 3.87 24.93
CA ASP A 82 -1.03 3.67 25.89
C ASP A 82 -0.47 4.98 26.48
N GLY A 83 -1.04 6.13 26.10
CA GLY A 83 -0.59 7.46 26.53
C GLY A 83 0.55 8.04 25.71
N THR A 84 0.92 7.42 24.58
CA THR A 84 1.87 8.01 23.61
C THR A 84 1.22 9.17 22.88
N ALA A 85 1.93 10.30 22.78
CA ALA A 85 1.53 11.42 21.93
C ALA A 85 2.26 11.36 20.58
N VAL A 86 1.54 11.67 19.50
CA VAL A 86 2.06 11.74 18.12
C VAL A 86 1.86 13.16 17.61
N ILE A 87 2.96 13.82 17.24
CA ILE A 87 2.99 15.21 16.81
C ILE A 87 3.62 15.27 15.43
N GLU A 88 3.00 15.98 14.49
CA GLU A 88 3.59 16.26 13.19
C GLU A 88 4.09 17.70 13.13
N SER A 89 5.36 17.89 12.77
CA SER A 89 5.93 19.24 12.64
C SER A 89 5.19 20.10 11.61
N ALA A 90 4.66 19.48 10.55
CA ALA A 90 3.93 20.17 9.50
C ALA A 90 2.64 20.85 10.01
N GLN A 91 1.97 20.27 11.01
CA GLN A 91 0.77 20.83 11.62
C GLN A 91 1.06 22.11 12.43
N CYS A 92 2.29 22.26 12.91
CA CYS A 92 2.70 23.40 13.74
C CYS A 92 3.45 24.47 12.93
N CYS A 93 4.40 24.05 12.08
CA CYS A 93 5.31 24.94 11.37
C CYS A 93 5.49 24.55 9.90
N GLY A 94 4.48 23.94 9.27
CA GLY A 94 4.54 23.45 7.90
C GLY A 94 4.42 24.53 6.82
N LEU A 95 4.96 24.23 5.63
CA LEU A 95 4.80 25.04 4.42
C LEU A 95 3.33 25.14 3.97
N ALA A 96 2.52 24.12 4.24
CA ALA A 96 1.10 24.09 3.88
C ALA A 96 0.25 25.12 4.65
N LEU A 97 0.76 25.67 5.76
CA LEU A 97 0.09 26.73 6.54
C LEU A 97 0.20 28.12 5.89
N LEU A 98 0.97 28.25 4.80
CA LEU A 98 1.20 29.50 4.09
C LEU A 98 -0.06 29.92 3.30
N THR A 99 -0.62 31.08 3.61
CA THR A 99 -1.77 31.67 2.90
C THR A 99 -1.33 32.76 1.93
N GLY A 100 -1.00 32.38 0.69
CA GLY A 100 -0.81 33.29 -0.45
C GLY A 100 0.41 34.24 -0.39
N LYS A 101 1.32 34.06 0.57
CA LYS A 101 2.60 34.79 0.67
C LYS A 101 3.75 33.91 0.21
N ASN A 102 4.92 34.50 -0.03
CA ASN A 102 6.15 33.72 -0.20
C ASN A 102 6.63 33.20 1.16
N PRO A 103 7.21 32.00 1.21
CA PRO A 103 7.84 31.50 2.44
C PRO A 103 8.94 32.47 2.91
N ASP A 104 8.91 32.82 4.20
CA ASP A 104 9.98 33.58 4.85
C ASP A 104 10.64 32.75 5.95
N PRO A 105 11.75 32.06 5.66
CA PRO A 105 12.45 31.23 6.63
C PRO A 105 13.25 32.07 7.64
N PHE A 106 13.40 33.38 7.43
CA PHE A 106 14.11 34.26 8.36
C PHE A 106 13.30 34.56 9.62
N SER A 107 11.99 34.63 9.50
CA SER A 107 11.06 34.80 10.62
C SER A 107 10.36 33.50 11.03
N ALA A 108 10.39 32.46 10.20
CA ALA A 108 9.71 31.20 10.48
C ALA A 108 10.24 30.49 11.74
N THR A 109 9.37 30.21 12.72
CA THR A 109 9.68 29.54 13.98
C THR A 109 9.09 28.13 14.08
N SER A 110 9.81 27.25 14.75
CA SER A 110 9.34 25.91 15.13
C SER A 110 8.66 25.85 16.51
N ARG A 111 8.35 27.00 17.12
CA ARG A 111 7.84 27.10 18.50
C ARG A 111 6.62 26.24 18.79
N GLY A 112 5.66 26.17 17.87
CA GLY A 112 4.45 25.38 18.07
C GLY A 112 4.72 23.88 18.27
N VAL A 113 5.81 23.34 17.72
CA VAL A 113 6.20 21.94 17.95
C VAL A 113 6.58 21.73 19.41
N GLY A 114 7.37 22.66 19.98
CA GLY A 114 7.76 22.63 21.38
C GLY A 114 6.58 22.79 22.33
N GLU A 115 5.65 23.69 21.98
CA GLU A 115 4.40 23.89 22.73
C GLU A 115 3.52 22.63 22.73
N ALA A 116 3.42 21.93 21.60
CA ALA A 116 2.70 20.65 21.52
C ALA A 116 3.39 19.56 22.34
N MET A 117 4.73 19.46 22.29
CA MET A 117 5.50 18.50 23.09
C MET A 117 5.32 18.76 24.59
N ARG A 118 5.45 20.01 25.02
CA ARG A 118 5.23 20.47 26.39
C ARG A 118 3.84 20.09 26.89
N MET A 119 2.82 20.40 26.09
CA MET A 119 1.43 20.09 26.41
C MET A 119 1.18 18.58 26.56
N ALA A 120 1.79 17.75 25.71
CA ALA A 120 1.71 16.30 25.84
C ALA A 120 2.39 15.79 27.13
N ALA A 121 3.59 16.31 27.44
CA ALA A 121 4.32 15.95 28.66
C ALA A 121 3.58 16.38 29.93
N ASP A 122 3.05 17.61 29.98
CA ASP A 122 2.26 18.14 31.11
C ASP A 122 0.97 17.32 31.34
N ARG A 123 0.44 16.68 30.29
CA ARG A 123 -0.70 15.76 30.37
C ARG A 123 -0.31 14.31 30.71
N GLY A 124 0.95 14.07 31.00
CA GLY A 124 1.46 12.79 31.49
C GLY A 124 1.83 11.78 30.39
N ALA A 125 2.04 12.22 29.16
CA ALA A 125 2.53 11.34 28.10
C ALA A 125 3.86 10.70 28.51
N LYS A 126 3.99 9.38 28.33
CA LYS A 126 5.23 8.63 28.62
C LYS A 126 6.15 8.51 27.42
N ARG A 127 5.60 8.72 26.23
CA ARG A 127 6.31 8.73 24.97
C ARG A 127 5.74 9.81 24.07
N ILE A 128 6.61 10.51 23.35
CA ILE A 128 6.24 11.48 22.33
C ILE A 128 6.97 11.14 21.04
N ILE A 129 6.20 10.88 19.99
CA ILE A 129 6.69 10.66 18.64
C ILE A 129 6.50 11.96 17.86
N VAL A 130 7.58 12.48 17.29
CA VAL A 130 7.59 13.69 16.47
C VAL A 130 7.92 13.32 15.03
N GLY A 131 6.92 13.41 14.15
CA GLY A 131 7.10 13.33 12.70
C GLY A 131 7.74 14.60 12.15
N ILE A 132 8.93 14.46 11.57
CA ILE A 132 9.75 15.58 11.09
C ILE A 132 9.68 15.65 9.57
N GLY A 133 8.81 16.54 9.07
CA GLY A 133 8.58 16.71 7.64
C GLY A 133 7.76 17.96 7.32
N GLY A 134 7.80 18.38 6.05
CA GLY A 134 6.93 19.44 5.53
C GLY A 134 7.12 20.85 6.12
N THR A 135 8.20 21.09 6.88
CA THR A 135 8.43 22.34 7.63
C THR A 135 8.73 23.56 6.74
N ALA A 136 8.28 24.74 7.15
CA ALA A 136 8.66 26.05 6.60
C ALA A 136 9.94 26.63 7.25
N THR A 137 10.42 26.04 8.34
CA THR A 137 11.48 26.60 9.19
C THR A 137 12.87 26.16 8.77
N ASN A 138 13.88 26.99 9.03
CA ASN A 138 15.30 26.63 8.95
C ASN A 138 16.06 27.24 10.14
N ASP A 139 15.44 27.18 11.31
CA ASP A 139 15.84 27.84 12.56
C ASP A 139 16.70 26.96 13.46
N GLY A 140 17.11 25.76 13.02
CA GLY A 140 17.87 24.84 13.86
C GLY A 140 17.05 24.20 14.98
N GLY A 141 15.72 24.29 14.95
CA GLY A 141 14.86 23.85 16.04
C GLY A 141 14.92 24.74 17.29
N ILE A 142 15.45 25.96 17.17
CA ILE A 142 15.50 26.95 18.26
C ILE A 142 14.09 27.23 18.80
N GLY A 143 13.13 27.46 17.91
CA GLY A 143 11.75 27.73 18.31
C GLY A 143 11.16 26.58 19.13
N MET A 144 11.32 25.34 18.66
CA MET A 144 10.87 24.14 19.37
C MET A 144 11.50 24.02 20.77
N ALA A 145 12.80 24.26 20.90
CA ALA A 145 13.47 24.26 22.19
C ALA A 145 12.86 25.33 23.13
N GLN A 146 12.68 26.57 22.65
CA GLN A 146 12.06 27.65 23.43
C GLN A 146 10.59 27.35 23.79
N GLY A 147 9.83 26.73 22.89
CA GLY A 147 8.43 26.33 23.12
C GLY A 147 8.30 25.23 24.17
N ALA A 148 9.31 24.36 24.27
CA ALA A 148 9.38 23.32 25.30
C ALA A 148 9.93 23.83 26.64
N GLY A 149 10.62 24.98 26.64
CA GLY A 149 11.05 25.69 27.85
C GLY A 149 12.57 25.84 28.04
N ALA A 150 13.37 25.50 27.02
CA ALA A 150 14.78 25.90 26.96
C ALA A 150 14.93 27.42 26.77
N LYS A 151 16.12 27.92 27.11
CA LYS A 151 16.52 29.31 26.82
C LYS A 151 17.60 29.31 25.76
N VAL A 152 17.36 30.04 24.67
CA VAL A 152 18.33 30.19 23.58
C VAL A 152 18.67 31.67 23.49
N LEU A 153 19.84 32.02 23.99
CA LEU A 153 20.16 33.39 24.38
C LEU A 153 21.15 34.04 23.42
N ASP A 154 20.96 35.34 23.18
CA ASP A 154 21.91 36.21 22.52
C ASP A 154 23.05 36.66 23.46
N ALA A 155 23.96 37.50 22.95
CA ALA A 155 25.08 38.02 23.73
C ALA A 155 24.66 38.97 24.88
N SER A 156 23.42 39.48 24.86
CA SER A 156 22.85 40.31 25.92
C SER A 156 22.16 39.49 27.02
N GLY A 157 22.04 38.17 26.84
CA GLY A 157 21.35 37.28 27.76
C GLY A 157 19.83 37.25 27.58
N GLN A 158 19.31 37.75 26.45
CA GLN A 158 17.90 37.70 26.09
C GLN A 158 17.63 36.56 25.12
N ASP A 159 16.41 36.03 25.11
CA ASP A 159 16.00 35.04 24.11
C ASP A 159 16.16 35.60 22.69
N VAL A 160 16.75 34.80 21.81
CA VAL A 160 16.87 35.15 20.39
C VAL A 160 15.49 35.22 19.74
N CYS A 161 15.38 36.06 18.71
CA CYS A 161 14.15 36.17 17.94
C CYS A 161 13.85 34.91 17.09
N PRO A 162 12.62 34.76 16.56
CA PRO A 162 12.28 33.68 15.64
C PRO A 162 13.20 33.51 14.42
N GLY A 163 13.27 32.27 13.92
CA GLY A 163 13.83 31.94 12.60
C GLY A 163 15.35 32.09 12.48
N ILE A 164 15.82 32.18 11.23
CA ILE A 164 17.23 32.38 10.92
C ILE A 164 17.76 33.70 11.54
N CYS A 165 16.89 34.70 11.72
CA CYS A 165 17.25 35.93 12.41
C CYS A 165 17.80 35.65 13.82
N GLY A 166 17.16 34.77 14.59
CA GLY A 166 17.64 34.35 15.90
C GLY A 166 18.83 33.40 15.84
N LEU A 167 18.86 32.47 14.88
CA LEU A 167 19.98 31.57 14.65
C LEU A 167 21.31 32.35 14.52
N ASN A 168 21.27 33.51 13.86
CA ASN A 168 22.41 34.39 13.69
C ASN A 168 22.91 35.05 14.99
N GLN A 169 22.09 35.10 16.04
CA GLN A 169 22.36 35.81 17.29
C GLN A 169 22.74 34.87 18.44
N VAL A 170 22.50 33.56 18.31
CA VAL A 170 22.75 32.59 19.39
C VAL A 170 24.18 32.70 19.91
N SER A 171 24.28 32.94 21.21
CA SER A 171 25.54 33.02 21.96
C SER A 171 25.63 31.90 23.01
N ARG A 172 24.51 31.55 23.65
CA ARG A 172 24.43 30.57 24.74
C ARG A 172 23.09 29.84 24.75
N VAL A 173 23.10 28.60 25.21
CA VAL A 173 21.93 27.76 25.33
C VAL A 173 21.84 27.19 26.76
N GLU A 174 20.62 27.10 27.29
CA GLU A 174 20.34 26.45 28.58
C GLU A 174 19.12 25.54 28.44
N LEU A 175 19.11 24.39 29.12
CA LEU A 175 17.99 23.43 29.08
C LEU A 175 16.70 23.98 29.70
N GLY A 176 16.78 25.00 30.56
CA GLY A 176 15.60 25.54 31.25
C GLY A 176 14.91 24.48 32.10
N ASP A 177 13.59 24.37 31.97
CA ASP A 177 12.75 23.40 32.70
C ASP A 177 12.56 22.07 31.94
N ILE A 178 13.20 21.88 30.78
CA ILE A 178 13.12 20.63 30.00
C ILE A 178 13.46 19.39 30.85
N PRO A 179 14.54 19.36 31.66
CA PRO A 179 14.90 18.15 32.42
C PRO A 179 13.86 17.78 33.49
N GLU A 180 13.10 18.74 34.00
CA GLU A 180 12.04 18.48 34.97
C GLU A 180 10.81 17.88 34.27
N ILE A 181 10.39 18.52 33.17
CA ILE A 181 9.13 18.24 32.48
C ILE A 181 9.18 16.97 31.65
N PHE A 182 10.32 16.72 31.02
CA PHE A 182 10.53 15.58 30.14
C PHE A 182 11.33 14.45 30.81
N SER A 183 11.52 14.51 32.14
CA SER A 183 12.33 13.55 32.92
C SER A 183 11.98 12.08 32.67
N ASP A 184 10.68 11.77 32.60
CA ASP A 184 10.14 10.41 32.41
C ASP A 184 9.46 10.23 31.04
N VAL A 185 9.85 11.03 30.04
CA VAL A 185 9.22 11.02 28.71
C VAL A 185 10.22 10.55 27.66
N GLU A 186 9.93 9.44 27.00
CA GLU A 186 10.71 8.97 25.85
C GLU A 186 10.38 9.83 24.62
N ILE A 187 11.39 10.50 24.05
CA ILE A 187 11.22 11.31 22.83
C ILE A 187 11.79 10.57 21.63
N ILE A 188 10.97 10.42 20.59
CA ILE A 188 11.32 9.77 19.33
C ILE A 188 11.08 10.75 18.19
N GLY A 189 12.12 11.07 17.43
CA GLY A 189 11.99 11.82 16.18
C GLY A 189 12.00 10.86 15.00
N ILE A 190 11.04 10.98 14.08
CA ILE A 190 10.98 10.14 12.88
C ILE A 190 11.04 10.97 11.60
N SER A 191 11.82 10.52 10.62
CA SER A 191 11.98 11.21 9.34
C SER A 191 12.39 10.24 8.23
N ASP A 192 12.15 10.62 6.98
CA ASP A 192 12.53 9.87 5.76
C ASP A 192 13.88 10.32 5.17
N VAL A 193 14.51 11.35 5.76
CA VAL A 193 15.77 11.93 5.26
C VAL A 193 16.91 11.71 6.23
N LYS A 194 18.10 11.39 5.71
CA LYS A 194 19.29 11.12 6.55
C LYS A 194 20.25 12.29 6.67
N ASN A 195 19.92 13.41 6.01
CA ASN A 195 20.73 14.62 5.96
C ASN A 195 21.18 15.08 7.35
N VAL A 196 22.46 15.46 7.43
CA VAL A 196 23.06 16.03 8.64
C VAL A 196 22.69 17.52 8.77
N LEU A 197 23.08 18.16 9.87
CA LEU A 197 22.68 19.54 10.13
C LEU A 197 23.32 20.54 9.15
N VAL A 198 24.60 20.34 8.79
CA VAL A 198 25.44 21.34 8.11
C VAL A 198 26.19 20.77 6.90
N GLY A 199 26.68 21.66 6.02
CA GLY A 199 27.44 21.30 4.83
C GLY A 199 26.57 21.11 3.60
N GLU A 200 27.15 20.61 2.50
CA GLU A 200 26.45 20.48 1.20
C GLU A 200 25.24 19.55 1.27
N GLU A 201 25.33 18.48 2.08
CA GLU A 201 24.21 17.58 2.39
C GLU A 201 23.41 18.04 3.63
N GLY A 202 23.69 19.23 4.13
CA GLY A 202 23.08 19.82 5.33
C GLY A 202 21.66 20.33 5.11
N ALA A 203 20.99 20.71 6.20
CA ALA A 203 19.61 21.19 6.19
C ALA A 203 19.41 22.38 5.24
N THR A 204 20.31 23.37 5.34
CA THR A 204 20.22 24.65 4.62
C THR A 204 20.40 24.46 3.12
N TYR A 205 21.44 23.75 2.68
CA TYR A 205 21.70 23.55 1.26
C TYR A 205 20.66 22.65 0.60
N THR A 206 20.21 21.60 1.30
CA THR A 206 19.28 20.62 0.74
C THR A 206 17.85 21.13 0.69
N TYR A 207 17.36 21.73 1.78
CA TYR A 207 15.94 22.08 1.95
C TYR A 207 15.67 23.59 2.10
N GLY A 208 16.71 24.41 2.22
CA GLY A 208 16.56 25.87 2.26
C GLY A 208 15.86 26.46 1.02
N PRO A 209 16.23 26.07 -0.22
CA PRO A 209 15.65 26.65 -1.42
C PRO A 209 14.13 26.50 -1.53
N GLN A 210 13.58 25.33 -1.21
CA GLN A 210 12.12 25.10 -1.21
C GLN A 210 11.39 25.88 -0.10
N LYS A 211 12.11 26.35 0.92
CA LYS A 211 11.60 27.19 2.02
C LYS A 211 11.80 28.68 1.77
N GLY A 212 12.28 29.07 0.59
CA GLY A 212 12.44 30.47 0.19
C GLY A 212 13.85 31.06 0.30
N LEU A 213 14.87 30.28 0.70
CA LEU A 213 16.25 30.77 0.73
C LEU A 213 16.82 30.92 -0.69
N LYS A 214 17.47 32.06 -0.93
CA LYS A 214 18.16 32.34 -2.20
C LYS A 214 19.56 31.72 -2.19
N PRO A 215 20.11 31.38 -3.37
CA PRO A 215 21.45 30.80 -3.47
C PRO A 215 22.55 31.59 -2.74
N GLN A 216 22.50 32.93 -2.78
CA GLN A 216 23.47 33.78 -2.07
C GLN A 216 23.37 33.74 -0.52
N GLU A 217 22.23 33.30 0.02
CA GLU A 217 21.98 33.24 1.47
C GLU A 217 22.46 31.92 2.09
N LEU A 218 22.49 30.84 1.30
CA LEU A 218 22.75 29.47 1.76
C LEU A 218 24.05 29.36 2.58
N ALA A 219 25.15 29.88 2.06
CA ALA A 219 26.46 29.80 2.72
C ALA A 219 26.50 30.56 4.05
N GLY A 220 25.76 31.68 4.17
CA GLY A 220 25.67 32.45 5.40
C GLY A 220 24.88 31.72 6.48
N VAL A 221 23.74 31.16 6.09
CA VAL A 221 22.84 30.42 6.99
C VAL A 221 23.46 29.10 7.44
N ASP A 222 24.15 28.38 6.55
CA ASP A 222 24.86 27.14 6.91
C ASP A 222 25.98 27.39 7.93
N ARG A 223 26.76 28.48 7.76
CA ARG A 223 27.75 28.89 8.79
C ARG A 223 27.11 29.22 10.13
N ALA A 224 25.93 29.84 10.13
CA ALA A 224 25.20 30.11 11.36
C ALA A 224 24.73 28.81 12.03
N MET A 225 24.28 27.83 11.23
CA MET A 225 23.90 26.50 11.70
C MET A 225 25.10 25.71 12.28
N ASP A 226 26.28 25.79 11.64
CA ASP A 226 27.53 25.21 12.13
C ASP A 226 28.00 25.86 13.43
N ARG A 227 27.90 27.19 13.54
CA ARG A 227 28.16 27.87 14.82
C ARG A 227 27.17 27.40 15.90
N TYR A 228 25.88 27.34 15.58
CA TYR A 228 24.85 26.89 16.52
C TYR A 228 25.09 25.46 17.00
N GLY A 229 25.41 24.52 16.09
CA GLY A 229 25.76 23.16 16.47
C GLY A 229 26.97 23.06 17.41
N ARG A 230 28.01 23.89 17.20
CA ARG A 230 29.14 23.99 18.16
C ARG A 230 28.70 24.54 19.53
N ILE A 231 27.77 25.49 19.55
CA ILE A 231 27.23 26.05 20.80
C ILE A 231 26.45 24.98 21.56
N LEU A 232 25.63 24.17 20.88
CA LEU A 232 24.96 23.01 21.49
C LEU A 232 25.97 22.02 22.07
N GLY A 233 27.04 21.70 21.33
CA GLY A 233 28.13 20.85 21.83
C GLY A 233 28.82 21.43 23.07
N ARG A 234 29.06 22.74 23.10
CA ARG A 234 29.69 23.45 24.23
C ARG A 234 28.80 23.49 25.47
N ASP A 235 27.53 23.84 25.30
CA ASP A 235 26.62 24.16 26.42
C ASP A 235 25.84 22.94 26.92
N LEU A 236 25.50 22.00 26.03
CA LEU A 236 24.70 20.82 26.36
C LEU A 236 25.54 19.52 26.36
N GLY A 237 26.78 19.56 25.84
CA GLY A 237 27.62 18.37 25.69
C GLY A 237 27.29 17.51 24.46
N SER A 238 26.36 17.97 23.62
CA SER A 238 25.81 17.23 22.48
C SER A 238 25.99 18.05 21.21
N ASP A 239 26.98 17.72 20.36
CA ASP A 239 27.22 18.37 19.06
C ASP A 239 26.47 17.63 17.93
N PRO A 240 25.36 18.18 17.41
CA PRO A 240 24.51 17.47 16.45
C PRO A 240 24.96 17.60 14.99
N ARG A 241 26.07 18.31 14.69
CA ARG A 241 26.36 18.78 13.33
C ARG A 241 26.40 17.67 12.28
N TYR A 242 26.87 16.49 12.66
CA TYR A 242 27.04 15.34 11.80
C TYR A 242 26.20 14.12 12.23
N VAL A 243 25.23 14.34 13.13
CA VAL A 243 24.29 13.29 13.52
C VAL A 243 23.37 13.02 12.32
N PRO A 244 23.23 11.77 11.85
CA PRO A 244 22.26 11.41 10.83
C PRO A 244 20.86 11.86 11.23
N MET A 245 20.05 12.35 10.27
CA MET A 245 18.76 13.00 10.51
C MET A 245 18.82 14.34 11.28
N GLY A 246 20.00 14.82 11.67
CA GLY A 246 20.15 16.10 12.36
C GLY A 246 19.63 17.31 11.56
N GLY A 247 19.68 17.22 10.22
CA GLY A 247 19.17 18.28 9.33
C GLY A 247 17.68 18.22 9.04
N ALA A 248 16.98 17.15 9.46
CA ALA A 248 15.56 16.98 9.21
C ALA A 248 14.77 18.17 9.77
N GLY A 249 13.77 18.63 9.03
CA GLY A 249 12.90 19.74 9.45
C GLY A 249 13.62 21.09 9.61
N GLY A 250 14.75 21.32 8.93
CA GLY A 250 15.51 22.57 9.10
C GLY A 250 16.32 22.62 10.40
N GLY A 251 16.69 21.45 10.94
CA GLY A 251 17.44 21.29 12.18
C GLY A 251 16.61 20.86 13.39
N LEU A 252 15.33 20.51 13.21
CA LEU A 252 14.52 19.94 14.29
C LEU A 252 15.11 18.62 14.81
N GLY A 253 15.65 17.77 13.92
CA GLY A 253 16.32 16.54 14.32
C GLY A 253 17.51 16.81 15.26
N ALA A 254 18.34 17.81 14.93
CA ALA A 254 19.45 18.25 15.77
C ALA A 254 18.98 18.76 17.14
N ALA A 255 17.89 19.52 17.19
CA ALA A 255 17.34 20.02 18.46
C ALA A 255 16.70 18.91 19.30
N LEU A 256 15.94 17.99 18.71
CA LEU A 256 15.39 16.81 19.39
C LEU A 256 16.51 15.99 20.03
N TRP A 257 17.57 15.74 19.28
CA TRP A 257 18.73 14.99 19.77
C TRP A 257 19.48 15.75 20.88
N SER A 258 19.73 17.04 20.71
CA SER A 258 20.59 17.81 21.63
C SER A 258 19.89 18.20 22.94
N PHE A 259 18.62 18.62 22.89
CA PHE A 259 17.88 19.10 24.06
C PHE A 259 17.16 17.97 24.81
N PHE A 260 16.69 16.95 24.08
CA PHE A 260 15.82 15.91 24.64
C PHE A 260 16.45 14.52 24.62
N GLN A 261 17.68 14.37 24.12
CA GLN A 261 18.35 13.08 23.95
C GLN A 261 17.48 12.09 23.13
N ALA A 262 16.71 12.62 22.18
CA ALA A 262 15.73 11.85 21.44
C ALA A 262 16.38 10.78 20.56
N CYS A 263 15.69 9.65 20.41
CA CYS A 263 16.03 8.64 19.41
C CYS A 263 15.53 9.10 18.04
N LEU A 264 16.43 9.23 17.07
CA LEU A 264 16.08 9.54 15.69
C LEU A 264 15.98 8.25 14.87
N LEU A 265 14.82 7.98 14.27
CA LEU A 265 14.52 6.74 13.56
C LEU A 265 14.01 7.00 12.14
N ASP A 266 14.20 6.01 11.26
CA ASP A 266 13.64 5.99 9.91
C ASP A 266 12.12 5.88 9.98
N GLY A 267 11.41 6.90 9.48
CA GLY A 267 9.97 7.04 9.71
C GLY A 267 9.14 5.93 9.09
N ALA A 268 9.45 5.55 7.84
CA ALA A 268 8.76 4.46 7.17
C ALA A 268 8.94 3.14 7.93
N THR A 269 10.17 2.80 8.30
CA THR A 269 10.46 1.56 9.04
C THR A 269 9.76 1.56 10.39
N PHE A 270 9.82 2.67 11.12
CA PHE A 270 9.14 2.82 12.42
C PHE A 270 7.63 2.60 12.30
N VAL A 271 6.96 3.24 11.33
CA VAL A 271 5.52 3.06 11.10
C VAL A 271 5.18 1.63 10.68
N MET A 272 6.03 0.97 9.89
CA MET A 272 5.85 -0.45 9.55
C MET A 272 5.90 -1.35 10.80
N GLU A 273 6.79 -1.06 11.76
CA GLU A 273 6.82 -1.78 13.03
C GLU A 273 5.53 -1.57 13.83
N GLN A 274 5.11 -0.31 13.99
CA GLN A 274 3.91 0.05 14.76
C GLN A 274 2.61 -0.51 14.15
N THR A 275 2.51 -0.57 12.83
CA THR A 275 1.31 -1.09 12.12
C THR A 275 1.24 -2.62 12.08
N GLY A 276 2.23 -3.32 12.64
CA GLY A 276 2.33 -4.77 12.57
C GLY A 276 2.59 -5.29 11.15
N PHE A 277 3.15 -4.46 10.26
CA PHE A 277 3.45 -4.86 8.88
C PHE A 277 4.34 -6.10 8.84
N PHE A 278 5.38 -6.16 9.68
CA PHE A 278 6.34 -7.27 9.63
C PHE A 278 5.72 -8.61 10.01
N SER A 279 4.80 -8.62 10.99
CA SER A 279 4.03 -9.82 11.38
C SER A 279 3.13 -10.28 10.23
N ASP A 280 2.47 -9.36 9.55
CA ASP A 280 1.58 -9.72 8.45
C ASP A 280 2.34 -10.10 7.18
N ALA A 281 3.55 -9.57 6.98
CA ALA A 281 4.45 -9.98 5.92
C ALA A 281 4.97 -11.41 6.11
N GLU A 282 4.97 -11.97 7.33
CA GLU A 282 5.32 -13.37 7.53
C GLU A 282 4.31 -14.29 6.81
N GLY A 283 4.84 -15.15 5.93
CA GLY A 283 4.04 -16.05 5.11
C GLY A 283 3.22 -15.36 4.01
N ALA A 284 3.47 -14.08 3.71
CA ALA A 284 2.81 -13.44 2.58
C ALA A 284 3.38 -13.93 1.25
N ASP A 285 2.50 -14.15 0.27
CA ASP A 285 2.84 -14.57 -1.10
C ASP A 285 3.12 -13.38 -2.01
N LEU A 286 2.57 -12.21 -1.68
CA LEU A 286 2.69 -10.96 -2.44
C LEU A 286 2.57 -9.75 -1.49
N ILE A 287 3.36 -8.71 -1.77
CA ILE A 287 3.17 -7.39 -1.17
C ILE A 287 2.86 -6.38 -2.27
N ILE A 288 1.84 -5.54 -2.05
CA ILE A 288 1.53 -4.39 -2.90
C ILE A 288 1.77 -3.12 -2.09
N THR A 289 2.54 -2.19 -2.64
CA THR A 289 2.83 -0.89 -2.01
C THR A 289 2.70 0.22 -3.03
N GLY A 290 2.87 1.48 -2.63
CA GLY A 290 2.75 2.60 -3.55
C GLY A 290 2.68 3.96 -2.88
N GLU A 291 2.78 4.99 -3.71
CA GLU A 291 2.64 6.40 -3.33
C GLU A 291 2.21 7.24 -4.55
N GLY A 292 1.89 8.52 -4.34
CA GLY A 292 1.37 9.39 -5.40
C GLY A 292 2.33 9.65 -6.58
N LYS A 293 3.64 9.71 -6.32
CA LYS A 293 4.66 9.89 -7.36
C LYS A 293 5.89 9.05 -7.03
N LEU A 294 6.27 8.18 -7.95
CA LEU A 294 7.50 7.40 -7.86
C LEU A 294 8.62 8.15 -8.59
N ASP A 295 9.66 8.57 -7.87
CA ASP A 295 10.80 9.31 -8.40
C ASP A 295 12.13 8.81 -7.80
N ALA A 296 13.25 9.44 -8.17
CA ALA A 296 14.56 9.08 -7.63
C ALA A 296 14.67 9.19 -6.10
N GLN A 297 13.78 9.91 -5.41
CA GLN A 297 13.75 9.94 -3.94
C GLN A 297 13.03 8.73 -3.35
N THR A 298 12.11 8.10 -4.08
CA THR A 298 11.46 6.86 -3.63
C THR A 298 12.53 5.81 -3.28
N ALA A 299 13.51 5.61 -4.16
CA ALA A 299 14.64 4.71 -3.96
C ALA A 299 15.60 5.12 -2.81
N LYS A 300 15.44 6.32 -2.23
CA LYS A 300 16.33 6.88 -1.20
C LYS A 300 15.81 6.74 0.23
N GLY A 301 14.69 6.06 0.46
CA GLY A 301 14.21 5.78 1.82
C GLY A 301 12.73 6.02 2.08
N LYS A 302 11.93 6.38 1.07
CA LYS A 302 10.48 6.55 1.25
C LYS A 302 9.78 5.22 1.55
N ALA A 303 8.54 5.32 2.02
CA ALA A 303 7.73 4.18 2.43
C ALA A 303 7.70 3.01 1.42
N PRO A 304 7.48 3.20 0.10
CA PRO A 304 7.48 2.09 -0.85
C PRO A 304 8.81 1.33 -0.89
N TYR A 305 9.95 2.03 -0.74
CA TYR A 305 11.26 1.40 -0.75
C TYR A 305 11.57 0.65 0.55
N ALA A 306 11.11 1.15 1.70
CA ALA A 306 11.19 0.41 2.97
C ALA A 306 10.40 -0.91 2.88
N VAL A 307 9.20 -0.88 2.29
CA VAL A 307 8.40 -2.07 2.01
C VAL A 307 9.10 -3.00 1.02
N GLY A 308 9.65 -2.46 -0.07
CA GLY A 308 10.46 -3.20 -1.05
C GLY A 308 11.58 -3.99 -0.37
N LYS A 309 12.40 -3.32 0.45
CA LYS A 309 13.47 -3.96 1.22
C LYS A 309 12.96 -5.05 2.15
N ALA A 310 11.84 -4.81 2.83
CA ALA A 310 11.27 -5.77 3.74
C ALA A 310 10.76 -7.03 3.04
N GLY A 311 10.13 -6.89 1.87
CA GLY A 311 9.69 -7.99 1.01
C GLY A 311 10.87 -8.75 0.39
N PHE A 312 11.83 -8.02 -0.19
CA PHE A 312 13.03 -8.59 -0.82
C PHE A 312 13.82 -9.47 0.16
N ARG A 313 14.05 -9.00 1.39
CA ARG A 313 14.75 -9.77 2.45
C ARG A 313 14.02 -11.05 2.85
N ARG A 314 12.71 -11.13 2.62
CA ARG A 314 11.86 -12.29 2.92
C ARG A 314 11.61 -13.18 1.69
N GLY A 315 12.14 -12.81 0.52
CA GLY A 315 11.87 -13.52 -0.73
C GLY A 315 10.43 -13.34 -1.25
N ILE A 316 9.74 -12.30 -0.79
CA ILE A 316 8.34 -12.03 -1.16
C ILE A 316 8.34 -11.00 -2.30
N PRO A 317 7.65 -11.26 -3.42
CA PRO A 317 7.56 -10.30 -4.51
C PRO A 317 6.82 -9.04 -4.08
N VAL A 318 7.31 -7.89 -4.53
CA VAL A 318 6.76 -6.57 -4.19
C VAL A 318 6.34 -5.85 -5.47
N VAL A 319 5.05 -5.56 -5.58
CA VAL A 319 4.48 -4.77 -6.67
C VAL A 319 4.23 -3.34 -6.18
N VAL A 320 4.72 -2.35 -6.93
CA VAL A 320 4.58 -0.93 -6.57
C VAL A 320 3.58 -0.25 -7.51
N LEU A 321 2.62 0.46 -6.92
CA LEU A 321 1.63 1.28 -7.61
C LEU A 321 1.93 2.77 -7.39
N GLY A 322 2.42 3.43 -8.43
CA GLY A 322 2.62 4.88 -8.42
C GLY A 322 1.42 5.61 -8.98
N GLY A 323 1.02 6.74 -8.37
CA GLY A 323 0.09 7.67 -9.02
C GLY A 323 0.65 8.16 -10.36
N SER A 324 1.95 8.44 -10.39
CA SER A 324 2.75 8.66 -11.60
C SER A 324 4.14 8.05 -11.41
N ILE A 325 4.84 7.80 -12.53
CA ILE A 325 6.23 7.34 -12.55
C ILE A 325 7.05 8.41 -13.26
N ASP A 326 8.11 8.87 -12.59
CA ASP A 326 9.05 9.85 -13.13
C ASP A 326 10.27 9.13 -13.74
N ASP A 327 10.74 9.58 -14.89
CA ASP A 327 11.89 8.98 -15.60
C ASP A 327 13.15 8.91 -14.75
N SER A 328 13.27 9.75 -13.72
CA SER A 328 14.38 9.72 -12.76
C SER A 328 14.50 8.40 -11.99
N ILE A 329 13.45 7.57 -11.93
CA ILE A 329 13.53 6.24 -11.32
C ILE A 329 14.19 5.21 -12.23
N LEU A 330 14.18 5.40 -13.56
CA LEU A 330 14.64 4.39 -14.52
C LEU A 330 16.13 4.03 -14.35
N PRO A 331 17.06 4.99 -14.17
CA PRO A 331 18.47 4.66 -13.95
C PRO A 331 18.74 3.99 -12.59
N GLN A 332 17.83 4.12 -11.64
CA GLN A 332 17.94 3.61 -10.27
C GLN A 332 16.79 2.66 -9.93
N TYR A 333 16.33 1.87 -10.91
CA TYR A 333 15.22 0.95 -10.73
C TYR A 333 15.55 -0.03 -9.58
N PRO A 334 14.83 0.03 -8.44
CA PRO A 334 15.21 -0.74 -7.27
C PRO A 334 15.04 -2.24 -7.53
N PRO A 335 16.08 -3.08 -7.36
CA PRO A 335 15.94 -4.53 -7.49
C PRO A 335 14.98 -5.13 -6.45
N GLU A 336 14.67 -4.39 -5.38
CA GLU A 336 13.68 -4.75 -4.38
C GLU A 336 12.23 -4.71 -4.91
N PHE A 337 11.98 -4.07 -6.05
CA PHE A 337 10.66 -4.01 -6.68
C PHE A 337 10.56 -5.07 -7.78
N SER A 338 9.57 -5.96 -7.66
CA SER A 338 9.30 -7.00 -8.66
C SER A 338 8.59 -6.44 -9.90
N ALA A 339 7.74 -5.43 -9.71
CA ALA A 339 7.10 -4.70 -10.79
C ALA A 339 6.65 -3.31 -10.30
N VAL A 340 6.59 -2.35 -11.23
CA VAL A 340 6.11 -0.99 -10.96
C VAL A 340 5.06 -0.64 -12.00
N PHE A 341 3.91 -0.12 -11.57
CA PHE A 341 2.81 0.31 -12.44
C PHE A 341 2.39 1.74 -12.09
N ALA A 342 2.03 2.51 -13.12
CA ALA A 342 1.36 3.80 -12.95
C ALA A 342 -0.16 3.57 -12.86
N SER A 343 -0.85 4.34 -12.01
CA SER A 343 -2.32 4.31 -11.94
C SER A 343 -3.01 5.19 -12.98
N ILE A 344 -2.26 5.87 -13.85
CA ILE A 344 -2.82 6.72 -14.92
C ILE A 344 -3.21 5.86 -16.12
N LEU A 345 -4.44 6.02 -16.62
CA LEU A 345 -4.98 5.21 -17.73
C LEU A 345 -4.72 5.80 -19.11
N SER A 346 -4.52 7.12 -19.19
CA SER A 346 -4.31 7.87 -20.43
C SER A 346 -3.54 9.15 -20.13
N PRO A 347 -2.79 9.72 -21.08
CA PRO A 347 -2.18 11.03 -20.91
C PRO A 347 -3.21 12.09 -20.48
N CYS A 348 -2.96 12.78 -19.37
CA CYS A 348 -3.78 13.88 -18.86
C CYS A 348 -2.95 14.80 -17.94
N ASP A 349 -3.52 15.94 -17.57
CA ASP A 349 -2.95 16.80 -16.53
C ASP A 349 -3.10 16.19 -15.12
N VAL A 350 -2.39 16.80 -14.14
CA VAL A 350 -2.32 16.31 -12.76
C VAL A 350 -3.68 16.37 -12.06
N GLU A 351 -4.46 17.43 -12.28
CA GLU A 351 -5.79 17.60 -11.68
C GLU A 351 -6.77 16.52 -12.15
N THR A 352 -6.76 16.23 -13.45
CA THR A 352 -7.52 15.14 -14.05
C THR A 352 -7.04 13.78 -13.55
N ALA A 353 -5.74 13.58 -13.37
CA ALA A 353 -5.21 12.32 -12.83
C ALA A 353 -5.64 12.10 -11.37
N MET A 354 -5.59 13.15 -10.53
CA MET A 354 -6.01 13.08 -9.14
C MET A 354 -7.52 12.81 -9.02
N SER A 355 -8.36 13.55 -9.75
CA SER A 355 -9.81 13.36 -9.73
C SER A 355 -10.28 11.98 -10.22
N LYS A 356 -9.48 11.29 -11.06
CA LYS A 356 -9.76 9.93 -11.53
C LYS A 356 -9.18 8.82 -10.68
N SER A 357 -8.36 9.15 -9.68
CA SER A 357 -7.60 8.18 -8.89
C SER A 357 -8.48 7.11 -8.22
N GLU A 358 -9.66 7.48 -7.73
CA GLU A 358 -10.63 6.55 -7.12
C GLU A 358 -11.14 5.48 -8.09
N VAL A 359 -11.06 5.74 -9.40
CA VAL A 359 -11.45 4.78 -10.45
C VAL A 359 -10.22 4.06 -11.01
N SER A 360 -9.14 4.79 -11.25
CA SER A 360 -7.99 4.27 -11.96
C SER A 360 -7.09 3.38 -11.09
N LEU A 361 -6.90 3.74 -9.81
CA LEU A 361 -6.13 2.95 -8.87
C LEU A 361 -6.72 1.53 -8.65
N PRO A 362 -8.01 1.36 -8.32
CA PRO A 362 -8.59 0.03 -8.20
C PRO A 362 -8.64 -0.72 -9.53
N PHE A 363 -8.74 -0.04 -10.67
CA PHE A 363 -8.71 -0.71 -11.98
C PHE A 363 -7.34 -1.36 -12.24
N VAL A 364 -6.23 -0.64 -12.00
CA VAL A 364 -4.88 -1.21 -12.19
C VAL A 364 -4.62 -2.32 -11.17
N ALA A 365 -5.05 -2.16 -9.92
CA ALA A 365 -4.97 -3.22 -8.92
C ALA A 365 -5.75 -4.49 -9.32
N GLU A 366 -6.90 -4.33 -10.00
CA GLU A 366 -7.66 -5.46 -10.56
C GLU A 366 -6.87 -6.20 -11.65
N GLN A 367 -6.18 -5.49 -12.55
CA GLN A 367 -5.35 -6.12 -13.57
C GLN A 367 -4.18 -6.91 -12.94
N ILE A 368 -3.56 -6.35 -11.90
CA ILE A 368 -2.53 -7.04 -11.12
C ILE A 368 -3.10 -8.30 -10.47
N GLY A 369 -4.29 -8.22 -9.86
CA GLY A 369 -4.99 -9.37 -9.31
C GLY A 369 -5.26 -10.46 -10.36
N ARG A 370 -5.80 -10.10 -11.53
CA ARG A 370 -6.05 -11.04 -12.64
C ARG A 370 -4.77 -11.73 -13.12
N PHE A 371 -3.68 -10.97 -13.26
CA PHE A 371 -2.39 -11.51 -13.66
C PHE A 371 -1.83 -12.46 -12.58
N TRP A 372 -1.86 -12.04 -11.32
CA TRP A 372 -1.41 -12.85 -10.19
C TRP A 372 -2.21 -14.15 -10.07
N ARG A 373 -3.54 -14.08 -10.22
CA ARG A 373 -4.43 -15.24 -10.25
C ARG A 373 -4.02 -16.25 -11.32
N THR A 374 -3.63 -15.78 -12.50
CA THR A 374 -3.16 -16.64 -13.59
C THR A 374 -1.85 -17.33 -13.22
N ALA A 375 -0.90 -16.60 -12.64
CA ALA A 375 0.36 -17.16 -12.17
C ALA A 375 0.16 -18.20 -11.06
N ALA A 376 -0.74 -17.92 -10.12
CA ALA A 376 -1.11 -18.85 -9.06
C ALA A 376 -1.74 -20.14 -9.59
N LEU A 377 -2.67 -20.04 -10.54
CA LEU A 377 -3.29 -21.21 -11.19
C LEU A 377 -2.28 -22.03 -11.99
N SER A 378 -1.12 -21.47 -12.37
CA SER A 378 -0.13 -22.20 -13.18
C SER A 378 0.56 -23.35 -12.43
N LYS A 379 0.47 -23.38 -11.10
CA LYS A 379 1.09 -24.40 -10.22
C LYS A 379 0.01 -25.13 -9.41
N PRO A 380 -0.74 -26.06 -10.02
CA PRO A 380 -1.78 -26.79 -9.32
C PRO A 380 -1.19 -27.66 -8.18
N HIS A 381 -1.89 -27.69 -7.06
CA HIS A 381 -1.59 -28.50 -5.88
C HIS A 381 -1.93 -29.99 -6.09
N GLY A 382 -2.86 -30.28 -7.00
CA GLY A 382 -3.29 -31.65 -7.32
C GLY A 382 -4.13 -31.68 -8.59
N THR A 383 -4.46 -32.89 -9.02
CA THR A 383 -5.27 -33.15 -10.22
C THR A 383 -6.52 -33.93 -9.87
N GLU A 384 -7.68 -33.45 -10.30
CA GLU A 384 -8.96 -34.15 -10.25
C GLU A 384 -9.31 -34.75 -11.60
N PHE A 385 -9.83 -35.97 -11.60
CA PHE A 385 -10.31 -36.66 -12.79
C PHE A 385 -11.84 -36.77 -12.75
N SER A 386 -12.45 -36.47 -13.89
CA SER A 386 -13.89 -36.58 -14.11
C SER A 386 -14.15 -37.19 -15.48
N ALA A 387 -15.33 -37.75 -15.67
CA ALA A 387 -15.77 -38.24 -16.97
C ALA A 387 -17.21 -37.83 -17.24
N GLY A 388 -17.56 -37.72 -18.52
CA GLY A 388 -18.86 -37.23 -18.95
C GLY A 388 -19.18 -37.54 -20.40
N GLY A 389 -20.31 -37.02 -20.89
CA GLY A 389 -20.80 -37.33 -22.24
C GLY A 389 -21.05 -36.10 -23.09
N VAL A 390 -20.58 -36.12 -24.34
CA VAL A 390 -21.19 -35.33 -25.43
C VAL A 390 -22.32 -36.16 -26.00
N VAL A 391 -23.53 -35.95 -25.48
CA VAL A 391 -24.70 -36.73 -25.94
C VAL A 391 -25.28 -36.06 -27.18
N ILE A 392 -25.23 -36.77 -28.30
CA ILE A 392 -25.71 -36.30 -29.60
C ILE A 392 -26.90 -37.13 -30.04
N ARG A 393 -27.87 -36.49 -30.69
CA ARG A 393 -28.95 -37.17 -31.40
C ARG A 393 -29.24 -36.48 -32.73
N THR A 394 -29.81 -37.25 -33.65
CA THR A 394 -30.46 -36.69 -34.84
C THR A 394 -31.95 -36.51 -34.58
N PHE A 395 -32.45 -35.28 -34.71
CA PHE A 395 -33.87 -34.95 -34.61
C PHE A 395 -34.28 -34.04 -35.75
N GLN A 396 -35.30 -34.43 -36.52
CA GLN A 396 -35.75 -33.68 -37.71
C GLN A 396 -34.60 -33.33 -38.68
N GLU A 397 -33.76 -34.32 -38.99
CA GLU A 397 -32.60 -34.20 -39.89
C GLU A 397 -31.50 -33.23 -39.40
N ARG A 398 -31.55 -32.80 -38.14
CA ARG A 398 -30.53 -31.96 -37.52
C ARG A 398 -29.85 -32.66 -36.36
N LEU A 399 -28.56 -32.39 -36.19
CA LEU A 399 -27.83 -32.81 -35.01
C LEU A 399 -28.13 -31.88 -33.85
N GLN A 400 -28.41 -32.49 -32.70
CA GLN A 400 -28.62 -31.81 -31.43
C GLN A 400 -27.68 -32.35 -30.39
N VAL A 401 -27.14 -31.45 -29.56
CA VAL A 401 -26.30 -31.78 -28.41
C VAL A 401 -27.07 -31.53 -27.13
N LEU A 402 -26.95 -32.43 -26.16
CA LEU A 402 -27.54 -32.28 -24.85
C LEU A 402 -26.66 -31.41 -23.96
N LEU A 403 -27.22 -30.33 -23.43
CA LEU A 403 -26.56 -29.45 -22.46
C LEU A 403 -27.33 -29.45 -21.15
N ILE A 404 -26.60 -29.36 -20.05
CA ILE A 404 -27.12 -29.15 -18.70
C ILE A 404 -26.79 -27.74 -18.23
N LYS A 405 -27.69 -27.12 -17.47
CA LYS A 405 -27.45 -25.81 -16.86
C LYS A 405 -27.03 -25.98 -15.42
N ASP A 406 -25.81 -25.54 -15.12
CA ASP A 406 -25.22 -25.70 -13.81
C ASP A 406 -25.80 -24.72 -12.78
N ARG A 407 -25.34 -24.85 -11.52
CA ARG A 407 -25.74 -23.96 -10.43
C ARG A 407 -25.39 -22.48 -10.68
N PHE A 408 -24.39 -22.18 -11.50
CA PHE A 408 -23.94 -20.84 -11.84
C PHE A 408 -24.68 -20.23 -13.05
N GLY A 409 -25.57 -21.01 -13.69
CA GLY A 409 -26.38 -20.55 -14.81
C GLY A 409 -25.67 -20.64 -16.17
N PHE A 410 -24.53 -21.35 -16.23
CA PHE A 410 -23.84 -21.68 -17.48
C PHE A 410 -24.33 -23.02 -18.01
N TYR A 411 -24.36 -23.15 -19.34
CA TYR A 411 -24.58 -24.44 -19.98
C TYR A 411 -23.25 -25.19 -20.10
N ALA A 412 -23.28 -26.46 -19.73
CA ALA A 412 -22.16 -27.38 -19.75
C ALA A 412 -22.59 -28.75 -20.26
N LEU A 413 -21.62 -29.63 -20.46
CA LEU A 413 -21.84 -31.03 -20.75
C LEU A 413 -21.98 -31.83 -19.45
N PRO A 414 -22.81 -32.88 -19.42
CA PRO A 414 -22.95 -33.71 -18.24
C PRO A 414 -21.67 -34.46 -17.89
N LYS A 415 -21.25 -34.40 -16.62
CA LYS A 415 -19.99 -34.97 -16.11
C LYS A 415 -19.87 -34.92 -14.57
N GLY A 416 -19.23 -35.93 -14.00
CA GLY A 416 -18.85 -35.95 -12.59
C GLY A 416 -17.59 -36.76 -12.28
N HIS A 417 -17.38 -37.08 -11.00
CA HIS A 417 -16.13 -37.66 -10.51
C HIS A 417 -16.04 -39.15 -10.87
N ILE A 418 -14.82 -39.64 -11.09
CA ILE A 418 -14.56 -41.07 -11.28
C ILE A 418 -14.40 -41.70 -9.90
N ASP A 419 -15.26 -42.66 -9.57
CA ASP A 419 -15.22 -43.33 -8.26
C ASP A 419 -14.09 -44.36 -8.16
N PRO A 420 -13.60 -44.69 -6.94
CA PRO A 420 -12.56 -45.70 -6.77
C PRO A 420 -12.96 -47.06 -7.35
N GLY A 421 -12.22 -47.52 -8.36
CA GLY A 421 -12.43 -48.81 -9.03
C GLY A 421 -13.33 -48.75 -10.28
N GLU A 422 -13.84 -47.57 -10.64
CA GLU A 422 -14.64 -47.31 -11.83
C GLU A 422 -13.76 -46.89 -13.02
N THR A 423 -14.08 -47.33 -14.25
CA THR A 423 -13.42 -46.78 -15.45
C THR A 423 -13.99 -45.42 -15.83
N SER A 424 -13.26 -44.64 -16.63
CA SER A 424 -13.77 -43.35 -17.12
C SER A 424 -15.01 -43.50 -18.01
N GLU A 425 -15.13 -44.60 -18.77
CA GLU A 425 -16.34 -44.91 -19.55
C GLU A 425 -17.54 -45.19 -18.64
N GLU A 426 -17.34 -45.98 -17.59
CA GLU A 426 -18.37 -46.33 -16.61
C GLU A 426 -18.87 -45.08 -15.89
N ALA A 427 -17.94 -44.26 -15.42
CA ALA A 427 -18.23 -42.97 -14.78
C ALA A 427 -19.01 -42.04 -15.74
N ALA A 428 -18.57 -41.91 -16.99
CA ALA A 428 -19.25 -41.06 -17.97
C ALA A 428 -20.71 -41.48 -18.19
N LEU A 429 -20.97 -42.80 -18.34
CA LEU A 429 -22.32 -43.33 -18.53
C LEU A 429 -23.19 -43.15 -17.29
N ARG A 430 -22.63 -43.36 -16.09
CA ARG A 430 -23.30 -43.15 -14.81
C ARG A 430 -23.68 -41.68 -14.64
N GLU A 431 -22.72 -40.77 -14.80
CA GLU A 431 -22.90 -39.32 -14.62
C GLU A 431 -23.93 -38.74 -15.59
N VAL A 432 -23.86 -39.11 -16.88
CA VAL A 432 -24.88 -38.71 -17.86
C VAL A 432 -26.27 -39.18 -17.42
N ARG A 433 -26.38 -40.41 -16.91
CA ARG A 433 -27.66 -40.96 -16.46
C ARG A 433 -28.17 -40.26 -15.20
N GLU A 434 -27.31 -39.97 -14.25
CA GLU A 434 -27.64 -39.31 -12.99
C GLU A 434 -28.08 -37.87 -13.23
N GLU A 435 -27.28 -37.10 -13.97
CA GLU A 435 -27.53 -35.66 -14.23
C GLU A 435 -28.72 -35.43 -15.17
N THR A 436 -28.92 -36.32 -16.16
CA THR A 436 -29.88 -36.09 -17.26
C THR A 436 -31.08 -37.03 -17.30
N GLY A 437 -31.02 -38.19 -16.63
CA GLY A 437 -32.02 -39.24 -16.72
C GLY A 437 -31.95 -40.09 -18.00
N LEU A 438 -30.98 -39.86 -18.89
CA LEU A 438 -30.81 -40.62 -20.14
C LEU A 438 -29.80 -41.76 -19.96
N SER A 439 -30.15 -42.94 -20.47
CA SER A 439 -29.18 -44.03 -20.64
C SER A 439 -28.62 -43.98 -22.05
N CYS A 440 -27.30 -43.92 -22.15
CA CYS A 440 -26.59 -43.72 -23.41
C CYS A 440 -25.70 -44.93 -23.74
N LYS A 441 -25.24 -44.98 -25.00
CA LYS A 441 -24.11 -45.82 -25.42
C LYS A 441 -22.98 -44.91 -25.89
N ILE A 442 -21.74 -45.28 -25.60
CA ILE A 442 -20.55 -44.60 -26.12
C ILE A 442 -20.36 -45.02 -27.58
N VAL A 443 -20.14 -44.05 -28.46
CA VAL A 443 -19.93 -44.29 -29.89
C VAL A 443 -18.48 -44.05 -30.33
N SER A 444 -17.75 -43.17 -29.65
CA SER A 444 -16.34 -42.88 -29.95
C SER A 444 -15.48 -42.72 -28.69
N SER A 445 -14.16 -42.73 -28.87
CA SER A 445 -13.19 -42.51 -27.80
C SER A 445 -13.32 -41.13 -27.16
N GLY A 446 -12.97 -41.02 -25.88
CA GLY A 446 -13.14 -39.78 -25.12
C GLY A 446 -12.15 -38.68 -25.50
N ILE A 447 -12.65 -37.44 -25.57
CA ILE A 447 -11.86 -36.22 -25.73
C ILE A 447 -11.58 -35.64 -24.34
N SER A 448 -10.30 -35.46 -24.01
CA SER A 448 -9.91 -34.93 -22.70
C SER A 448 -9.81 -33.41 -22.70
N HIS A 449 -10.58 -32.77 -21.83
CA HIS A 449 -10.56 -31.34 -21.58
C HIS A 449 -9.85 -31.03 -20.26
N ARG A 450 -8.92 -30.07 -20.27
CA ARG A 450 -8.17 -29.66 -19.08
C ARG A 450 -8.42 -28.19 -18.76
N TYR A 451 -8.72 -27.91 -17.50
CA TYR A 451 -8.79 -26.55 -16.98
C TYR A 451 -8.28 -26.49 -15.54
N ARG A 452 -8.01 -25.29 -15.04
CA ARG A 452 -7.55 -25.06 -13.66
C ARG A 452 -8.47 -24.11 -12.94
N PHE A 453 -8.67 -24.35 -11.65
CA PHE A 453 -9.57 -23.58 -10.81
C PHE A 453 -9.04 -23.56 -9.37
N PHE A 454 -9.61 -22.72 -8.52
CA PHE A 454 -9.37 -22.79 -7.08
C PHE A 454 -10.47 -23.62 -6.43
N SER A 455 -10.09 -24.57 -5.59
CA SER A 455 -11.00 -25.28 -4.70
C SER A 455 -11.59 -24.33 -3.64
N ASP A 456 -12.61 -24.81 -2.92
CA ASP A 456 -13.25 -24.06 -1.84
C ASP A 456 -12.28 -23.71 -0.70
N ASP A 457 -11.20 -24.49 -0.51
CA ASP A 457 -10.10 -24.19 0.42
C ASP A 457 -9.00 -23.29 -0.18
N GLY A 458 -9.23 -22.70 -1.35
CA GLY A 458 -8.36 -21.70 -1.97
C GLY A 458 -7.09 -22.27 -2.63
N LYS A 459 -7.02 -23.58 -2.86
CA LYS A 459 -5.87 -24.22 -3.52
C LYS A 459 -6.09 -24.32 -5.02
N PRO A 460 -5.07 -24.02 -5.85
CA PRO A 460 -5.18 -24.24 -7.28
C PRO A 460 -5.23 -25.75 -7.56
N LEU A 461 -6.22 -26.22 -8.31
CA LEU A 461 -6.36 -27.60 -8.76
C LEU A 461 -6.41 -27.65 -10.28
N GLU A 462 -5.92 -28.75 -10.84
CA GLU A 462 -6.09 -29.08 -12.26
C GLU A 462 -7.25 -30.07 -12.40
N LYS A 463 -8.25 -29.74 -13.22
CA LYS A 463 -9.33 -30.65 -13.58
C LYS A 463 -9.06 -31.22 -14.95
N ILE A 464 -9.14 -32.55 -15.06
CA ILE A 464 -9.10 -33.27 -16.33
C ILE A 464 -10.44 -34.00 -16.46
N VAL A 465 -11.21 -33.63 -17.49
CA VAL A 465 -12.50 -34.25 -17.79
C VAL A 465 -12.39 -34.99 -19.11
N THR A 466 -12.68 -36.29 -19.12
CA THR A 466 -12.79 -37.07 -20.36
C THR A 466 -14.24 -37.14 -20.80
N TYR A 467 -14.57 -36.50 -21.93
CA TYR A 467 -15.92 -36.54 -22.50
C TYR A 467 -16.00 -37.57 -23.61
N TYR A 468 -16.92 -38.51 -23.49
CA TYR A 468 -17.18 -39.52 -24.50
C TYR A 468 -18.32 -39.09 -25.41
N LEU A 469 -18.18 -39.34 -26.70
CA LEU A 469 -19.27 -39.17 -27.65
C LEU A 469 -20.32 -40.24 -27.40
N MET A 470 -21.59 -39.83 -27.26
CA MET A 470 -22.66 -40.72 -26.82
C MET A 470 -23.94 -40.54 -27.63
N GLU A 471 -24.68 -41.63 -27.80
CA GLU A 471 -26.05 -41.61 -28.31
C GLU A 471 -27.05 -42.03 -27.23
N PRO A 472 -28.19 -41.35 -27.09
CA PRO A 472 -29.24 -41.77 -26.16
C PRO A 472 -29.91 -43.05 -26.64
N VAL A 473 -30.04 -44.04 -25.76
CA VAL A 473 -30.68 -45.33 -26.02
C VAL A 473 -32.07 -45.39 -25.41
N SER A 474 -32.24 -44.89 -24.19
CA SER A 474 -33.52 -44.87 -23.48
C SER A 474 -33.53 -43.83 -22.37
N GLY A 475 -34.69 -43.64 -21.74
CA GLY A 475 -34.88 -42.67 -20.65
C GLY A 475 -35.68 -41.45 -21.07
N THR A 476 -35.90 -40.56 -20.12
CA THR A 476 -36.57 -39.28 -20.33
C THR A 476 -35.80 -38.23 -19.56
N ILE A 477 -35.63 -37.06 -20.19
CA ILE A 477 -34.90 -35.95 -19.57
C ILE A 477 -35.50 -35.64 -18.20
N LYS A 478 -34.67 -35.75 -17.18
CA LYS A 478 -35.01 -35.44 -15.80
C LYS A 478 -33.78 -34.84 -15.12
N PRO A 479 -33.78 -33.52 -14.82
CA PRO A 479 -32.68 -32.88 -14.12
C PRO A 479 -32.44 -33.50 -12.75
N GLN A 480 -31.16 -33.74 -12.42
CA GLN A 480 -30.78 -34.12 -11.06
C GLN A 480 -31.07 -32.99 -10.08
N PRO A 481 -31.90 -33.22 -9.05
CA PRO A 481 -32.23 -32.19 -8.07
C PRO A 481 -30.99 -31.67 -7.36
N GLY A 482 -30.84 -30.33 -7.31
CA GLY A 482 -29.75 -29.66 -6.60
C GLY A 482 -28.50 -29.38 -7.46
N GLU A 483 -28.27 -30.16 -8.51
CA GLU A 483 -27.06 -30.05 -9.36
C GLU A 483 -27.38 -29.49 -10.75
N VAL A 484 -28.47 -29.93 -11.37
CA VAL A 484 -28.88 -29.50 -12.72
C VAL A 484 -30.17 -28.68 -12.65
N LYS A 485 -30.10 -27.42 -13.09
CA LYS A 485 -31.26 -26.51 -13.10
C LYS A 485 -32.18 -26.74 -14.30
N GLU A 486 -31.59 -27.10 -15.44
CA GLU A 486 -32.28 -27.18 -16.73
C GLU A 486 -31.49 -28.12 -17.66
N ILE A 487 -32.18 -28.79 -18.57
CA ILE A 487 -31.58 -29.63 -19.61
C ILE A 487 -32.16 -29.23 -20.95
N LEU A 488 -31.31 -29.02 -21.94
CA LEU A 488 -31.69 -28.60 -23.29
C LEU A 488 -31.06 -29.48 -24.35
N TRP A 489 -31.85 -29.79 -25.38
CA TRP A 489 -31.31 -30.20 -26.68
C TRP A 489 -31.11 -28.95 -27.52
N VAL A 490 -29.90 -28.80 -28.06
CA VAL A 490 -29.51 -27.60 -28.79
C VAL A 490 -28.99 -28.00 -30.15
N ASP A 491 -29.61 -27.45 -31.20
CA ASP A 491 -29.12 -27.57 -32.58
C ASP A 491 -27.70 -26.99 -32.67
N GLU A 492 -26.83 -27.62 -33.45
CA GLU A 492 -25.43 -27.19 -33.62
C GLU A 492 -25.27 -25.69 -33.97
N THR A 493 -26.22 -25.14 -34.74
CA THR A 493 -26.21 -23.73 -35.17
C THR A 493 -26.57 -22.73 -34.06
N HIS A 494 -27.08 -23.21 -32.91
CA HIS A 494 -27.58 -22.36 -31.83
C HIS A 494 -26.74 -22.41 -30.56
N ILE A 495 -25.72 -23.27 -30.50
CA ILE A 495 -24.85 -23.43 -29.33
C ILE A 495 -24.15 -22.12 -28.97
N GLN A 496 -23.68 -21.37 -29.97
CA GLN A 496 -22.98 -20.08 -29.77
C GLN A 496 -23.88 -18.97 -29.23
N ASN A 497 -25.21 -19.14 -29.27
CA ASN A 497 -26.17 -18.17 -28.72
C ASN A 497 -26.50 -18.41 -27.24
N LEU A 498 -25.97 -19.48 -26.65
CA LEU A 498 -26.16 -19.85 -25.27
C LEU A 498 -24.97 -19.42 -24.42
N ASN A 499 -25.20 -19.26 -23.11
CA ASN A 499 -24.14 -18.98 -22.15
C ASN A 499 -23.35 -20.27 -21.81
N VAL A 500 -22.66 -20.80 -22.81
CA VAL A 500 -21.80 -22.00 -22.69
C VAL A 500 -20.39 -21.57 -22.31
N TYR A 501 -19.69 -22.38 -21.52
CA TYR A 501 -18.26 -22.16 -21.29
C TYR A 501 -17.49 -22.15 -22.63
N PRO A 502 -16.73 -21.08 -22.95
CA PRO A 502 -16.05 -20.97 -24.25
C PRO A 502 -15.15 -22.17 -24.59
N SER A 503 -14.55 -22.77 -23.56
CA SER A 503 -13.67 -23.93 -23.71
C SER A 503 -14.41 -25.22 -24.10
N LEU A 504 -15.71 -25.32 -23.82
CA LEU A 504 -16.55 -26.46 -24.20
C LEU A 504 -17.12 -26.31 -25.61
N ILE A 505 -17.26 -25.09 -26.14
CA ILE A 505 -17.76 -24.87 -27.51
C ILE A 505 -16.89 -25.61 -28.52
N TYR A 506 -15.56 -25.43 -28.42
CA TYR A 506 -14.59 -26.13 -29.28
C TYR A 506 -14.68 -27.65 -29.16
N LEU A 507 -14.86 -28.17 -27.94
CA LEU A 507 -15.00 -29.61 -27.71
C LEU A 507 -16.27 -30.17 -28.34
N ILE A 508 -17.38 -29.41 -28.28
CA ILE A 508 -18.65 -29.82 -28.89
C ILE A 508 -18.55 -29.78 -30.42
N GLU A 509 -17.91 -28.77 -30.99
CA GLU A 509 -17.67 -28.67 -32.44
C GLU A 509 -16.83 -29.86 -32.94
N GLU A 510 -15.73 -30.19 -32.24
CA GLU A 510 -14.90 -31.36 -32.54
C GLU A 510 -15.69 -32.68 -32.44
N ALA A 511 -16.49 -32.83 -31.39
CA ALA A 511 -17.34 -34.01 -31.20
C ALA A 511 -18.41 -34.17 -32.29
N LEU A 512 -19.03 -33.07 -32.74
CA LEU A 512 -19.98 -33.08 -33.85
C LEU A 512 -19.32 -33.46 -35.18
N GLU A 513 -18.09 -33.00 -35.42
CA GLU A 513 -17.33 -33.39 -36.61
C GLU A 513 -16.98 -34.89 -36.59
N ILE A 514 -16.54 -35.43 -35.44
CA ILE A 514 -16.29 -36.87 -35.28
C ILE A 514 -17.58 -37.66 -35.55
N TYR A 515 -18.70 -37.25 -34.94
CA TYR A 515 -20.00 -37.90 -35.10
C TYR A 515 -20.51 -37.91 -36.56
N LYS A 516 -20.18 -36.88 -37.35
CA LYS A 516 -20.55 -36.81 -38.78
C LYS A 516 -19.74 -37.77 -39.66
N ASN A 517 -18.57 -38.21 -39.19
CA ASN A 517 -17.61 -39.00 -39.95
C ASN A 517 -17.57 -40.49 -39.58
N GLU A 518 -18.20 -40.87 -38.46
CA GLU A 518 -18.46 -42.26 -38.04
C GLU A 518 -19.84 -42.74 -38.54
#